data_AF-A0A383DQW5-F1
#
_entry.id   AF-A0A383DQW5-F1
#
_cell.length_a   1.000
_cell.length_b   1.000
_cell.length_c   1.000
_cell.angle_alpha   90.00
_cell.angle_beta   90.00
_cell.angle_gamma   90.00
#
_symmetry.space_group_name_H-M   'P 1'
#
loop_
_entity.id
_entity.type
_entity.pdbx_description
1 polymer ?
#
loop_
_entity_poly.entity_id
_entity_poly.type
_entity_poly.pdbx_seq_one_letter_code
_entity_poly.pdbx_strand_id
1 'polypeptide(L)'
;MKFSDEQIRDVLELKEDLSEKIIKYKEQIEKLEKNISVLDTILKQSSFTKASDLTRNAPKTIKQERKIAITKSSDGTTIANAFVTNNEVSIVLEDNVTLDPKT
;
A
#
# COMPACT_ATOMS: atom_id res chain seq x y z
N MET A 1 -51.10 41.09 -2.99
CA MET A 1 -50.74 41.06 -1.56
C MET A 1 -49.40 41.77 -1.44
N LYS A 2 -49.33 42.90 -0.72
CA LYS A 2 -48.05 43.58 -0.45
C LYS A 2 -47.56 43.06 0.90
N PHE A 3 -46.27 42.71 0.99
CA PHE A 3 -45.64 42.35 2.25
C PHE A 3 -45.57 43.57 3.17
N SER A 4 -45.64 43.38 4.48
CA SER A 4 -45.38 44.46 5.44
C SER A 4 -43.89 44.76 5.51
N ASP A 5 -43.55 45.98 5.91
CA ASP A 5 -42.14 46.39 6.07
C ASP A 5 -41.40 45.55 7.12
N GLU A 6 -42.13 45.07 8.13
CA GLU A 6 -41.63 44.15 9.16
C GLU A 6 -41.28 42.78 8.56
N GLN A 7 -42.17 42.21 7.72
CA GLN A 7 -41.88 40.97 7.00
C GLN A 7 -40.68 41.12 6.05
N ILE A 8 -40.52 42.28 5.41
CA ILE A 8 -39.37 42.56 4.55
C ILE A 8 -38.08 42.61 5.37
N ARG A 9 -38.12 43.21 6.57
CA ARG A 9 -36.98 43.29 7.48
C ARG A 9 -36.55 41.91 7.98
N ASP A 10 -37.48 41.09 8.43
CA ASP A 10 -37.19 39.74 8.93
C ASP A 10 -36.57 38.86 7.84
N VAL A 11 -37.06 38.97 6.61
CA VAL A 11 -36.52 38.23 5.45
C VAL A 11 -35.10 38.70 5.11
N LEU A 12 -34.81 40.00 5.23
CA LEU A 12 -33.47 40.53 5.00
C LEU A 12 -32.48 40.04 6.07
N GLU A 13 -32.87 40.04 7.33
CA GLU A 13 -32.05 39.53 8.43
C GLU A 13 -31.78 38.03 8.26
N LEU A 14 -32.81 37.24 7.95
CA LEU A 14 -32.65 35.81 7.67
C LEU A 14 -31.71 35.55 6.49
N LYS A 15 -31.80 36.36 5.42
CA LYS A 15 -30.91 36.24 4.26
C LYS A 15 -29.46 36.50 4.65
N GLU A 16 -29.21 37.51 5.50
CA GLU A 16 -27.87 37.85 5.97
C GLU A 16 -27.29 36.73 6.83
N ASP A 17 -28.04 36.25 7.82
CA ASP A 17 -27.71 35.09 8.66
C ASP A 17 -27.35 33.84 7.84
N LEU A 18 -28.17 33.53 6.83
CA LEU A 18 -27.92 32.38 5.96
C LEU A 18 -26.66 32.58 5.12
N SER A 19 -26.40 33.81 4.66
CA SER A 19 -25.20 34.14 3.88
C SER A 19 -23.93 33.98 4.72
N GLU A 20 -23.94 34.44 5.98
CA GLU A 20 -22.82 34.24 6.91
C GLU A 20 -22.56 32.76 7.19
N LYS A 21 -23.63 31.98 7.44
CA LYS A 21 -23.52 30.52 7.64
C LYS A 21 -22.91 29.83 6.42
N ILE A 22 -23.30 30.23 5.21
CA ILE A 22 -22.74 29.69 3.97
C ILE A 22 -21.23 29.94 3.90
N ILE A 23 -20.77 31.16 4.22
CA ILE A 23 -19.34 31.51 4.22
C ILE A 23 -18.59 30.62 5.23
N LYS A 24 -19.10 30.54 6.47
CA LYS A 24 -18.49 29.74 7.54
C LYS A 24 -18.42 28.25 7.21
N TYR A 25 -19.42 27.69 6.52
CA TYR A 25 -19.37 26.30 6.10
C TYR A 25 -18.40 26.06 4.95
N LYS A 26 -18.27 27.01 4.00
CA LYS A 26 -17.27 26.93 2.94
C LYS A 26 -15.85 26.91 3.48
N GLU A 27 -15.54 27.78 4.46
CA GLU A 27 -14.23 27.79 5.12
C GLU A 27 -13.92 26.46 5.84
N GLN A 28 -14.92 25.87 6.49
CA GLN A 28 -14.76 24.57 7.14
C GLN A 28 -14.51 23.44 6.13
N ILE A 29 -15.20 23.45 5.00
CA ILE A 29 -14.98 22.50 3.90
C ILE A 29 -13.56 22.65 3.35
N GLU A 30 -13.11 23.87 3.07
CA GLU A 30 -11.76 24.12 2.55
C GLU A 30 -10.67 23.60 3.53
N LYS A 31 -10.88 23.79 4.84
CA LYS A 31 -9.97 23.27 5.87
C LYS A 31 -9.93 21.74 5.87
N LEU A 32 -11.08 21.08 5.73
CA LEU A 32 -11.16 19.62 5.65
C LEU A 32 -10.47 19.08 4.39
N GLU A 33 -10.69 19.71 3.23
CA GLU A 33 -10.04 19.34 1.97
C GLU A 33 -8.51 19.45 2.05
N LYS A 34 -8.00 20.55 2.62
CA LYS A 34 -6.56 20.73 2.88
C LYS A 34 -6.00 19.64 3.78
N ASN A 35 -6.70 19.29 4.86
CA ASN A 35 -6.28 18.22 5.76
C ASN A 35 -6.23 16.86 5.05
N ILE A 36 -7.25 16.53 4.25
CA ILE A 36 -7.26 15.29 3.46
C ILE A 36 -6.10 15.27 2.47
N SER A 37 -5.81 16.38 1.79
CA SER A 37 -4.68 16.48 0.86
C SER A 37 -3.32 16.24 1.53
N VAL A 38 -3.13 16.78 2.75
CA VAL A 38 -1.93 16.52 3.56
C VAL A 38 -1.84 15.04 3.92
N LEU A 39 -2.92 14.44 4.41
CA LEU A 39 -2.96 13.02 4.75
C LEU A 39 -2.67 12.13 3.54
N ASP A 40 -3.23 12.43 2.38
CA ASP A 40 -2.98 11.71 1.13
C ASP A 40 -1.51 11.82 0.70
N THR A 41 -0.91 13.00 0.85
CA THR A 41 0.53 13.21 0.60
C THR A 41 1.38 12.35 1.54
N ILE A 42 1.05 12.32 2.83
CA ILE A 42 1.74 11.48 3.83
C ILE A 42 1.58 10.00 3.50
N LEU A 43 0.37 9.55 3.13
CA LEU A 43 0.11 8.17 2.75
C LEU A 43 0.88 7.77 1.50
N LYS A 44 0.96 8.63 0.49
CA LYS A 44 1.80 8.40 -0.70
C LYS A 44 3.27 8.31 -0.29
N GLN A 45 3.78 9.27 0.49
CA GLN A 45 5.17 9.25 0.94
C GLN A 45 5.51 8.03 1.79
N SER A 46 4.59 7.54 2.62
CA SER A 46 4.82 6.36 3.47
C SER A 46 4.63 5.05 2.72
N SER A 47 3.73 4.99 1.73
CA SER A 47 3.44 3.79 0.96
C SER A 47 4.49 3.53 -0.14
N PHE A 48 5.16 4.57 -0.63
CA PHE A 48 6.19 4.45 -1.64
C PHE A 48 7.59 4.45 -1.01
N THR A 49 8.09 3.27 -0.67
CA THR A 49 9.53 3.09 -0.46
C THR A 49 10.25 3.20 -1.81
N LYS A 50 11.27 4.05 -1.93
CA LYS A 50 12.08 4.12 -3.16
C LYS A 50 12.64 2.72 -3.44
N ALA A 51 12.56 2.28 -4.70
CA ALA A 51 13.07 0.96 -5.09
C ALA A 51 14.56 0.76 -4.73
N SER A 52 15.34 1.85 -4.71
CA SER A 52 16.72 1.86 -4.23
C SER A 52 16.85 1.47 -2.75
N ASP A 53 15.91 1.93 -1.91
CA ASP A 53 15.92 1.68 -0.46
C ASP A 53 15.33 0.30 -0.10
N LEU A 54 14.47 -0.27 -0.96
CA LEU A 54 13.90 -1.61 -0.79
C LEU A 54 14.98 -2.71 -0.81
N THR A 55 16.06 -2.52 -1.57
CA THR A 55 17.19 -3.47 -1.60
C THR A 55 18.07 -3.43 -0.34
N ARG A 56 18.07 -2.30 0.38
CA ARG A 56 18.95 -2.05 1.53
C ARG A 56 18.30 -2.41 2.86
N ASN A 57 16.97 -2.30 2.94
CA ASN A 57 16.18 -2.59 4.14
C ASN A 57 15.22 -3.76 3.96
N ALA A 58 15.39 -4.60 2.92
CA ALA A 58 14.75 -5.90 2.93
C ALA A 58 15.14 -6.54 4.28
N PRO A 59 14.20 -6.81 5.20
CA PRO A 59 14.54 -7.68 6.29
C PRO A 59 15.09 -8.92 5.60
N LYS A 60 16.28 -9.34 6.02
CA LYS A 60 16.62 -10.77 5.99
C LYS A 60 15.56 -11.43 6.88
N THR A 61 14.31 -11.45 6.42
CA THR A 61 13.38 -12.49 6.76
C THR A 61 14.19 -13.69 6.36
N ILE A 62 14.74 -14.32 7.39
CA ILE A 62 15.03 -15.73 7.37
C ILE A 62 13.64 -16.32 7.09
N LYS A 63 13.21 -16.26 5.82
CA LYS A 63 12.20 -17.13 5.27
C LYS A 63 12.72 -18.48 5.73
N GLN A 64 11.90 -19.22 6.46
CA GLN A 64 12.22 -20.60 6.77
C GLN A 64 12.35 -21.32 5.43
N GLU A 65 13.54 -21.23 4.85
CA GLU A 65 13.95 -21.97 3.68
C GLU A 65 13.91 -23.41 4.15
N ARG A 66 12.80 -24.08 3.84
CA ARG A 66 12.72 -25.52 4.04
C ARG A 66 13.67 -26.12 3.01
N LYS A 67 14.88 -26.45 3.47
CA LYS A 67 15.86 -27.20 2.71
C LYS A 67 15.41 -28.65 2.65
N ILE A 68 15.08 -29.12 1.46
CA ILE A 68 14.68 -30.50 1.21
C ILE A 68 15.77 -31.17 0.36
N ALA A 69 16.43 -32.18 0.90
CA ALA A 69 17.41 -32.97 0.17
C ALA A 69 16.71 -33.87 -0.86
N ILE A 70 17.17 -33.83 -2.10
CA ILE A 70 16.71 -34.71 -3.17
C ILE A 70 17.73 -35.83 -3.29
N THR A 71 17.30 -37.06 -3.04
CA THR A 71 18.16 -38.24 -3.08
C THR A 71 17.86 -39.13 -4.27
N LYS A 72 18.89 -39.80 -4.77
CA LYS A 72 18.78 -40.78 -5.84
C LYS A 72 18.17 -42.07 -5.28
N SER A 73 17.10 -42.57 -5.91
CA SER A 73 16.36 -43.73 -5.39
C SER A 73 17.17 -45.03 -5.33
N SER A 74 18.26 -45.14 -6.09
CA SER A 74 19.08 -46.37 -6.15
C SER A 74 20.00 -46.55 -4.95
N ASP A 75 20.60 -45.46 -4.46
CA ASP A 75 21.69 -45.49 -3.47
C ASP A 75 21.48 -44.49 -2.31
N GLY A 76 20.41 -43.70 -2.34
CA GLY A 76 20.10 -42.72 -1.31
C GLY A 76 21.01 -41.50 -1.30
N THR A 77 21.94 -41.38 -2.25
CA THR A 77 22.89 -40.25 -2.33
C THR A 77 22.15 -38.97 -2.64
N THR A 78 22.49 -37.88 -1.96
CA THR A 78 21.92 -36.55 -2.26
C THR A 78 22.49 -36.06 -3.59
N ILE A 79 21.61 -35.64 -4.49
CA ILE A 79 21.96 -35.14 -5.83
C ILE A 79 21.62 -33.65 -6.00
N ALA A 80 20.76 -33.12 -5.14
CA ALA A 80 20.39 -31.71 -5.15
C ALA A 80 19.74 -31.32 -3.82
N ASN A 81 19.64 -30.01 -3.57
CA ASN A 81 18.82 -29.45 -2.51
C ASN A 81 17.78 -28.51 -3.10
N ALA A 82 16.52 -28.69 -2.68
CA ALA A 82 15.45 -27.77 -2.99
C ALA A 82 15.25 -26.77 -1.84
N PHE A 83 15.12 -25.50 -2.20
CA PHE A 83 14.81 -24.40 -1.31
C PHE A 83 13.40 -23.91 -1.67
N VAL A 84 12.45 -24.14 -0.76
CA VAL A 84 11.04 -23.80 -0.99
C VAL A 84 10.69 -22.55 -0.20
N THR A 85 10.11 -21.58 -0.89
CA THR A 85 9.44 -20.41 -0.30
C THR A 85 7.98 -20.40 -0.74
N ASN A 86 7.16 -19.51 -0.16
CA ASN A 86 5.73 -19.40 -0.53
C ASN A 86 5.51 -19.01 -2.01
N ASN A 87 6.52 -18.48 -2.70
CA ASN A 87 6.39 -17.92 -4.05
C ASN A 87 7.29 -18.60 -5.08
N GLU A 88 8.31 -19.33 -4.64
CA GLU A 88 9.37 -19.85 -5.52
C GLU A 88 9.95 -21.14 -4.96
N VAL A 89 10.33 -22.04 -5.87
CA VAL A 89 11.15 -23.22 -5.60
C VAL A 89 12.44 -23.11 -6.40
N SER A 90 13.57 -23.11 -5.70
CA SER A 90 14.90 -23.11 -6.32
C SER A 90 15.58 -24.44 -6.04
N ILE A 91 16.07 -25.13 -7.07
CA ILE A 91 16.78 -26.42 -6.95
C ILE A 91 18.25 -26.19 -7.30
N VAL A 92 19.13 -26.53 -6.37
CA VAL A 92 20.58 -26.44 -6.54
C VAL A 92 21.15 -27.85 -6.60
N LEU A 93 21.74 -28.22 -7.73
CA LEU A 93 22.42 -29.51 -7.91
C LEU A 93 23.69 -29.55 -7.06
N GLU A 94 24.04 -30.74 -6.57
CA GLU A 94 25.35 -30.98 -5.95
C GLU A 94 26.45 -30.96 -7.03
N ASP A 95 27.67 -30.57 -6.66
CA ASP A 95 28.79 -30.37 -7.58
C ASP A 95 29.16 -31.64 -8.39
N ASN A 96 28.83 -32.82 -7.86
CA ASN A 96 29.07 -34.11 -8.49
C ASN A 96 27.98 -34.53 -9.49
N VAL A 97 26.98 -33.68 -9.75
CA VAL A 97 25.86 -33.96 -10.66
C VAL A 97 25.93 -33.06 -11.87
N THR A 98 26.02 -33.66 -13.05
CA THR A 98 26.02 -32.95 -14.33
C THR A 98 24.73 -33.26 -15.08
N LEU A 99 24.11 -32.23 -15.67
CA LEU A 99 22.99 -32.40 -16.59
C LEU A 99 23.55 -32.72 -17.97
N ASP A 100 23.19 -33.88 -18.52
CA ASP A 100 23.40 -34.15 -19.94
C ASP A 100 22.16 -33.66 -20.70
N PRO A 101 22.28 -32.62 -21.55
CA PRO A 101 21.14 -32.07 -22.30
C PRO A 101 20.73 -32.93 -23.50
N LYS A 102 21.38 -34.09 -23.76
CA LYS A 102 20.94 -35.01 -24.80
C LYS A 102 19.59 -35.63 -24.45
N THR A 103 18.56 -35.07 -25.06
CA THR A 103 17.24 -35.69 -25.22
C THR A 103 17.20 -36.47 -26.53
#